data_AF-A0A7K1B101-F1
#
_entry.id   AF-A0A7K1B101-F1
#
_cell.length_a   1.000
_cell.length_b   1.000
_cell.length_c   1.000
_cell.angle_alpha   90.00
_cell.angle_beta   90.00
_cell.angle_gamma   90.00
#
_symmetry.space_group_name_H-M   'P 1'
#
loop_
_entity.id
_entity.type
_entity.pdbx_description
1 polymer ?
#
loop_
_entity_poly.entity_id
_entity_poly.type
_entity_poly.pdbx_seq_one_letter_code
_entity_poly.pdbx_strand_id
1 'polypeptide(L)'
;MNDGERTTQAGGATHPAGAQVAGLQVAGVQVAGVQVAGVQVEELTGRHDLAPLLASWHHDEWGHLYPSAVWSHEIAVGEFEAMAEPGSPDRTWVAFDGDARGADAVLGSVSMLATDDLDGFDHLTPWLASMYVAAEARGRGVATLLMHAVLDGARGAGHEVVHLFTSGQERFWADRGWSVVTSVDAAGHPATVMARSTHPRAPRRAVCSHWCADPDHLGAYSHLRVGGTAAHRARLGTEVLPGLWFAGEATSVAHPATMHGAWFSGERAAAQVLADPTRGRVAVIGAGLAGLVAARRLQEAGREVVVLESKGVPGGRIATDRSIGASLPLGGAWLHGVEGHPLRDVVTSIPNDWSPQAFYATGVGCLGDDTVAEVEEAFEFVLDAFANAAPGASVAEVLSATLAASVPDPVVAAAVTTWMTAECEGLYGAPMGELEANGGFEDYELPGGDHLVTSDLGVVAERLAAGLDLRRRRVATLEHDGHHWHVDRHLGDHGAEESVVADAVVVTVPIGVLHARSIAFTPPLPADVEEAIDLIGCGPIVKVFTTFDEAWWPPDTIARLVGVRHFTTVIDVSAAAGRPTLLSFAVGDAARRVEALTEHELCRLVELEFAAAGLLDANGSPPLRTRGTQG
;
A
#
# COMPACT_ATOMS: atom_id res chain seq x y z
N MET A 1 -59.22 29.88 5.38
CA MET A 1 -60.45 29.31 5.97
C MET A 1 -60.01 28.22 6.92
N ASN A 2 -60.26 28.45 8.22
CA ASN A 2 -60.07 27.61 9.40
C ASN A 2 -58.64 27.24 9.87
N ASP A 3 -58.10 28.13 10.71
CA ASP A 3 -57.86 27.96 12.16
C ASP A 3 -57.62 26.57 12.75
N GLY A 4 -56.59 26.48 13.60
CA GLY A 4 -56.47 25.46 14.64
C GLY A 4 -55.12 25.43 15.37
N GLU A 5 -54.85 26.42 16.23
CA GLU A 5 -53.86 26.27 17.32
C GLU A 5 -54.28 25.14 18.29
N ARG A 6 -53.33 24.34 18.79
CA ARG A 6 -53.29 23.96 20.23
C ARG A 6 -51.97 23.34 20.67
N THR A 7 -51.64 23.77 21.87
CA THR A 7 -50.53 23.56 22.81
C THR A 7 -50.39 22.15 23.41
N THR A 8 -49.12 21.81 23.70
CA THR A 8 -48.54 21.03 24.82
C THR A 8 -49.38 20.02 25.61
N GLN A 9 -48.85 18.80 25.77
CA GLN A 9 -48.85 18.10 27.06
C GLN A 9 -47.80 16.96 27.14
N ALA A 10 -47.05 16.97 28.24
CA ALA A 10 -46.21 15.88 28.72
C ALA A 10 -47.07 14.81 29.41
N GLY A 11 -46.66 13.54 29.34
CA GLY A 11 -47.22 12.50 30.20
C GLY A 11 -46.79 11.08 29.84
N GLY A 12 -46.19 10.39 30.82
CA GLY A 12 -46.53 9.00 31.11
C GLY A 12 -45.61 7.92 30.52
N ALA A 13 -44.53 7.63 31.23
CA ALA A 13 -43.87 6.32 31.16
C ALA A 13 -44.83 5.22 31.61
N THR A 14 -45.09 4.25 30.74
CA THR A 14 -45.61 2.93 31.11
C THR A 14 -44.94 1.87 30.22
N HIS A 15 -44.16 0.98 30.84
CA HIS A 15 -43.70 -0.26 30.23
C HIS A 15 -44.87 -1.24 30.09
N PRO A 16 -45.02 -1.94 28.96
CA PRO A 16 -45.60 -3.26 28.95
C PRO A 16 -44.50 -4.31 28.74
N ALA A 17 -44.41 -5.22 29.71
CA ALA A 17 -43.74 -6.49 29.59
C ALA A 17 -44.53 -7.41 28.64
N GLY A 18 -43.81 -8.27 27.92
CA GLY A 18 -44.37 -9.46 27.26
C GLY A 18 -44.47 -9.35 25.74
N ALA A 19 -43.37 -9.59 25.03
CA ALA A 19 -43.41 -10.03 23.64
C ALA A 19 -42.68 -11.37 23.54
N GLN A 20 -43.41 -12.39 23.12
CA GLN A 20 -42.92 -13.73 22.82
C GLN A 20 -41.83 -13.64 21.74
N VAL A 21 -40.76 -14.43 21.92
CA VAL A 21 -39.69 -14.61 20.93
C VAL A 21 -40.31 -15.30 19.70
N ALA A 22 -40.64 -14.52 18.69
CA ALA A 22 -40.93 -15.01 17.36
C ALA A 22 -39.59 -15.36 16.69
N GLY A 23 -39.47 -16.60 16.21
CA GLY A 23 -38.29 -17.10 15.52
C GLY A 23 -37.87 -16.18 14.38
N LEU A 24 -36.61 -15.78 14.39
CA LEU A 24 -35.98 -15.06 13.29
C LEU A 24 -35.80 -16.06 12.14
N GLN A 25 -36.70 -16.04 11.15
CA GLN A 25 -36.36 -16.58 9.84
C GLN A 25 -35.33 -15.63 9.22
N VAL A 26 -34.08 -16.05 9.18
CA VAL A 26 -33.05 -15.38 8.37
C VAL A 26 -33.43 -15.62 6.91
N ALA A 27 -34.17 -14.67 6.34
CA ALA A 27 -34.38 -14.61 4.90
C ALA A 27 -33.00 -14.50 4.22
N GLY A 28 -32.77 -15.34 3.22
CA GLY A 28 -31.48 -15.55 2.57
C GLY A 28 -30.70 -14.26 2.31
N VAL A 29 -29.57 -14.14 2.99
CA VAL A 29 -28.59 -13.09 2.74
C VAL A 29 -27.88 -13.43 1.42
N GLN A 30 -28.15 -12.64 0.37
CA GLN A 30 -27.28 -12.59 -0.81
C GLN A 30 -26.10 -11.67 -0.52
N VAL A 31 -24.89 -12.22 -0.43
CA VAL A 31 -23.64 -11.44 -0.42
C VAL A 31 -22.60 -12.16 -1.27
N ALA A 32 -21.95 -11.42 -2.18
CA ALA A 32 -20.73 -11.76 -2.90
C ALA A 32 -20.69 -13.03 -3.74
N GLY A 33 -21.70 -13.26 -4.59
CA GLY A 33 -21.58 -14.16 -5.76
C GLY A 33 -21.36 -15.66 -5.48
N VAL A 34 -21.27 -16.09 -4.22
CA VAL A 34 -21.15 -17.51 -3.83
C VAL A 34 -22.51 -18.00 -3.34
N GLN A 35 -23.46 -18.15 -4.27
CA GLN A 35 -24.55 -19.10 -4.09
C GLN A 35 -23.96 -20.49 -4.41
N VAL A 36 -23.52 -21.21 -3.39
CA VAL A 36 -23.40 -22.67 -3.56
C VAL A 36 -24.83 -23.18 -3.60
N ALA A 37 -25.35 -23.39 -4.81
CA ALA A 37 -26.72 -23.83 -5.00
C ALA A 37 -26.98 -25.07 -4.13
N GLY A 38 -27.96 -24.96 -3.24
CA GLY A 38 -28.34 -26.04 -2.34
C GLY A 38 -27.43 -26.25 -1.12
N VAL A 39 -26.74 -25.23 -0.58
CA VAL A 39 -26.13 -25.32 0.76
C VAL A 39 -26.78 -24.31 1.71
N GLN A 40 -27.13 -24.75 2.91
CA GLN A 40 -27.68 -23.91 3.98
C GLN A 40 -26.78 -23.97 5.21
N VAL A 41 -26.55 -22.84 5.89
CA VAL A 41 -25.74 -22.79 7.11
C VAL A 41 -26.61 -22.33 8.28
N GLU A 42 -26.58 -23.07 9.38
CA GLU A 42 -27.36 -22.78 10.59
C GLU A 42 -26.47 -22.92 11.84
N GLU A 43 -26.81 -22.19 12.90
CA GLU A 43 -26.16 -22.34 14.19
C GLU A 43 -26.58 -23.67 14.87
N LEU A 44 -25.67 -24.30 15.60
CA LEU A 44 -25.89 -25.57 16.30
C LEU A 44 -26.88 -25.44 17.48
N THR A 45 -27.22 -24.22 17.90
CA THR A 45 -28.12 -23.97 19.03
C THR A 45 -29.41 -24.77 18.94
N GLY A 46 -29.68 -25.60 19.94
CA GLY A 46 -30.83 -26.50 20.02
C GLY A 46 -30.71 -27.82 19.24
N ARG A 47 -29.55 -28.12 18.62
CA ARG A 47 -29.28 -29.31 17.79
C ARG A 47 -28.33 -30.30 18.45
N HIS A 48 -28.63 -30.69 19.69
CA HIS A 48 -27.87 -31.71 20.44
C HIS A 48 -27.78 -33.06 19.68
N ASP A 49 -28.73 -33.34 18.79
CA ASP A 49 -28.75 -34.54 17.95
C ASP A 49 -27.54 -34.64 17.00
N LEU A 50 -26.90 -33.51 16.68
CA LEU A 50 -25.74 -33.48 15.78
C LEU A 50 -24.40 -33.59 16.52
N ALA A 51 -24.36 -33.36 17.84
CA ALA A 51 -23.12 -33.35 18.61
C ALA A 51 -22.28 -34.64 18.45
N PRO A 52 -22.86 -35.86 18.47
CA PRO A 52 -22.09 -37.09 18.26
C PRO A 52 -21.42 -37.18 16.87
N LEU A 53 -22.09 -36.69 15.83
CA LEU A 53 -21.52 -36.67 14.47
C LEU A 53 -20.34 -35.70 14.40
N LEU A 54 -20.55 -34.47 14.87
CA LEU A 54 -19.51 -33.43 14.83
C LEU A 54 -18.31 -33.85 15.66
N ALA A 55 -18.52 -34.33 16.89
CA ALA A 55 -17.45 -34.83 17.75
C ALA A 55 -16.63 -35.94 17.06
N SER A 56 -17.30 -36.86 16.36
CA SER A 56 -16.61 -37.94 15.62
C SER A 56 -15.71 -37.36 14.53
N TRP A 57 -16.22 -36.44 13.70
CA TRP A 57 -15.41 -35.81 12.65
C TRP A 57 -14.19 -35.06 13.19
N HIS A 58 -14.37 -34.27 14.24
CA HIS A 58 -13.29 -33.42 14.77
C HIS A 58 -12.26 -34.24 15.55
N HIS A 59 -12.71 -35.22 16.32
CA HIS A 59 -11.82 -36.12 17.04
C HIS A 59 -11.04 -37.03 16.08
N ASP A 60 -11.67 -37.54 15.01
CA ASP A 60 -10.97 -38.35 14.01
C ASP A 60 -9.90 -37.53 13.27
N GLU A 61 -10.17 -36.26 12.97
CA GLU A 61 -9.23 -35.37 12.28
C GLU A 61 -8.09 -34.89 13.20
N TRP A 62 -8.41 -34.40 14.41
CA TRP A 62 -7.45 -33.69 15.27
C TRP A 62 -7.19 -34.32 16.63
N GLY A 63 -7.95 -35.35 17.04
CA GLY A 63 -7.83 -35.97 18.37
C GLY A 63 -6.43 -36.51 18.67
N HIS A 64 -5.66 -36.88 17.64
CA HIS A 64 -4.28 -37.34 17.78
C HIS A 64 -3.27 -36.25 18.19
N LEU A 65 -3.64 -34.97 18.10
CA LEU A 65 -2.79 -33.85 18.52
C LEU A 65 -2.79 -33.67 20.05
N TYR A 66 -3.78 -34.25 20.74
CA TYR A 66 -3.98 -34.08 22.17
C TYR A 66 -3.84 -35.42 22.90
N PRO A 67 -3.28 -35.44 24.12
CA PRO A 67 -3.41 -36.61 24.97
C PRO A 67 -4.89 -36.93 25.21
N SER A 68 -5.29 -38.20 25.15
CA SER A 68 -6.69 -38.61 25.38
C SER A 68 -7.27 -38.18 26.74
N ALA A 69 -6.41 -37.93 27.74
CA ALA A 69 -6.81 -37.39 29.03
C ALA A 69 -7.15 -35.88 28.99
N VAL A 70 -6.71 -35.17 27.95
CA VAL A 70 -6.97 -33.76 27.69
C VAL A 70 -8.17 -33.61 26.75
N TRP A 71 -8.19 -34.36 25.65
CA TRP A 71 -9.30 -34.32 24.69
C TRP A 71 -9.60 -35.72 24.16
N SER A 72 -10.78 -36.24 24.47
CA SER A 72 -11.28 -37.55 24.03
C SER A 72 -12.59 -37.38 23.26
N HIS A 73 -13.03 -38.40 22.53
CA HIS A 73 -14.31 -38.37 21.82
C HIS A 73 -15.49 -38.03 22.75
N GLU A 74 -15.53 -38.56 23.97
CA GLU A 74 -16.57 -38.24 24.96
C GLU A 74 -16.54 -36.77 25.39
N ILE A 75 -15.33 -36.20 25.56
CA ILE A 75 -15.16 -34.77 25.87
C ILE A 75 -15.63 -33.92 24.69
N ALA A 76 -15.25 -34.27 23.45
CA ALA A 76 -15.67 -33.57 22.24
C ALA A 76 -17.20 -33.59 22.05
N VAL A 77 -17.88 -34.70 22.39
CA VAL A 77 -19.36 -34.75 22.40
C VAL A 77 -19.91 -33.73 23.40
N GLY A 78 -19.38 -33.71 24.63
CA GLY A 78 -19.80 -32.76 25.66
C GLY A 78 -19.59 -31.29 25.27
N GLU A 79 -18.49 -30.98 24.56
CA GLU A 79 -18.23 -29.64 24.03
C GLU A 79 -19.26 -29.21 22.97
N PHE A 80 -19.58 -30.07 22.00
CA PHE A 80 -20.62 -29.75 21.01
C PHE A 80 -22.03 -29.72 21.61
N GLU A 81 -22.32 -30.53 22.64
CA GLU A 81 -23.57 -30.43 23.40
C GLU A 81 -23.66 -29.10 24.15
N ALA A 82 -22.57 -28.64 24.78
CA ALA A 82 -22.51 -27.35 25.45
C ALA A 82 -22.66 -26.18 24.45
N MET A 83 -22.01 -26.25 23.28
CA MET A 83 -22.17 -25.27 22.21
C MET A 83 -23.58 -25.26 21.59
N ALA A 84 -24.36 -26.33 21.75
CA ALA A 84 -25.76 -26.37 21.35
C ALA A 84 -26.70 -25.71 22.38
N GLU A 85 -26.24 -25.42 23.60
CA GLU A 85 -27.05 -24.76 24.62
C GLU A 85 -27.28 -23.27 24.30
N PRO A 86 -28.52 -22.76 24.48
CA PRO A 86 -28.80 -21.34 24.30
C PRO A 86 -27.94 -20.45 25.22
N GLY A 87 -27.24 -19.48 24.63
CA GLY A 87 -26.42 -18.53 25.37
C GLY A 87 -25.00 -19.01 25.69
N SER A 88 -24.57 -20.14 25.11
CA SER A 88 -23.16 -20.54 25.11
C SER A 88 -22.27 -19.40 24.59
N PRO A 89 -21.12 -19.12 25.25
CA PRO A 89 -20.12 -18.17 24.73
C PRO A 89 -19.47 -18.70 23.45
N ASP A 90 -19.36 -20.03 23.33
CA ASP A 90 -18.83 -20.71 22.16
C ASP A 90 -19.98 -21.11 21.23
N ARG A 91 -19.79 -20.93 19.93
CA ARG A 91 -20.84 -21.15 18.92
C ARG A 91 -20.33 -22.04 17.81
N THR A 92 -21.20 -22.88 17.27
CA THR A 92 -20.87 -23.70 16.09
C THR A 92 -21.89 -23.46 14.99
N TRP A 93 -21.41 -23.34 13.75
CA TRP A 93 -22.24 -23.32 12.55
C TRP A 93 -22.09 -24.64 11.79
N VAL A 94 -23.19 -25.13 11.25
CA VAL A 94 -23.28 -26.39 10.52
C VAL A 94 -23.83 -26.12 9.12
N ALA A 95 -23.15 -26.63 8.11
CA ALA A 95 -23.58 -26.58 6.72
C ALA A 95 -24.35 -27.84 6.34
N PHE A 96 -25.47 -27.68 5.62
CA PHE A 96 -26.36 -28.76 5.18
C PHE A 96 -26.53 -28.76 3.66
N ASP A 97 -26.73 -29.94 3.07
CA ASP A 97 -27.14 -30.11 1.68
C ASP A 97 -28.66 -29.91 1.53
N GLY A 98 -29.05 -28.83 0.86
CA GLY A 98 -30.42 -28.42 0.62
C GLY A 98 -31.19 -28.04 1.89
N ASP A 99 -32.46 -28.42 1.91
CA ASP A 99 -33.38 -28.13 3.02
C ASP A 99 -33.41 -29.23 4.09
N ALA A 100 -32.67 -30.33 3.87
CA ALA A 100 -32.57 -31.40 4.85
C ALA A 100 -31.77 -30.93 6.08
N ARG A 101 -32.16 -31.40 7.26
CA ARG A 101 -31.54 -31.05 8.55
C ARG A 101 -31.09 -32.25 9.36
N GLY A 102 -31.14 -33.45 8.79
CA GLY A 102 -30.60 -34.66 9.41
C GLY A 102 -29.07 -34.70 9.40
N ALA A 103 -28.50 -35.57 10.22
CA ALA A 103 -27.06 -35.84 10.29
C ALA A 103 -26.48 -36.28 8.93
N ASP A 104 -27.28 -36.97 8.10
CA ASP A 104 -26.95 -37.42 6.75
C ASP A 104 -26.83 -36.29 5.72
N ALA A 105 -27.38 -35.12 6.02
CA ALA A 105 -27.31 -33.93 5.17
C ALA A 105 -26.17 -32.98 5.55
N VAL A 106 -25.45 -33.25 6.64
CA VAL A 106 -24.37 -32.35 7.09
C VAL A 106 -23.19 -32.42 6.13
N LEU A 107 -22.70 -31.26 5.71
CA LEU A 107 -21.57 -31.09 4.77
C LEU A 107 -20.29 -30.62 5.47
N GLY A 108 -20.42 -30.02 6.65
CA GLY A 108 -19.29 -29.48 7.41
C GLY A 108 -19.75 -28.62 8.58
N SER A 109 -18.80 -28.20 9.41
CA SER A 109 -19.04 -27.29 10.53
C SER A 109 -17.82 -26.42 10.81
N VAL A 110 -18.03 -25.37 11.59
CA VAL A 110 -16.97 -24.51 12.13
C VAL A 110 -17.41 -23.95 13.47
N SER A 111 -16.46 -23.75 14.38
CA SER A 111 -16.72 -23.18 15.70
C SER A 111 -16.08 -21.80 15.84
N MET A 112 -16.73 -20.94 16.62
CA MET A 112 -16.17 -19.71 17.14
C MET A 112 -16.08 -19.85 18.66
N LEU A 113 -14.86 -19.78 19.19
CA LEU A 113 -14.58 -19.95 20.60
C LEU A 113 -14.28 -18.59 21.24
N ALA A 114 -14.86 -18.32 22.40
CA ALA A 114 -14.59 -17.12 23.18
C ALA A 114 -13.17 -17.14 23.77
N THR A 115 -12.67 -18.33 24.10
CA THR A 115 -11.31 -18.61 24.56
C THR A 115 -10.80 -19.85 23.82
N ASP A 116 -9.51 -19.89 23.51
CA ASP A 116 -8.86 -21.03 22.87
C ASP A 116 -7.69 -21.52 23.74
N ASP A 117 -7.20 -22.73 23.47
CA ASP A 117 -6.18 -23.43 24.27
C ASP A 117 -4.74 -22.97 23.95
N LEU A 118 -4.59 -21.86 23.22
CA LEU A 118 -3.27 -21.32 22.86
C LEU A 118 -2.68 -20.45 23.99
N ASP A 119 -1.78 -21.05 24.75
CA ASP A 119 -1.08 -20.41 25.88
C ASP A 119 -0.50 -19.02 25.53
N GLY A 120 -0.86 -18.02 26.35
CA GLY A 120 -0.35 -16.65 26.23
C GLY A 120 -1.16 -15.73 25.31
N PHE A 121 -2.24 -16.24 24.69
CA PHE A 121 -3.09 -15.47 23.79
C PHE A 121 -4.51 -15.22 24.32
N ASP A 122 -4.73 -15.33 25.62
CA ASP A 122 -6.02 -15.09 26.31
C ASP A 122 -6.64 -13.70 26.04
N HIS A 123 -5.81 -12.75 25.58
CA HIS A 123 -6.21 -11.39 25.22
C HIS A 123 -6.83 -11.30 23.81
N LEU A 124 -6.70 -12.34 22.98
CA LEU A 124 -7.31 -12.42 21.66
C LEU A 124 -8.63 -13.18 21.76
N THR A 125 -9.69 -12.59 21.25
CA THR A 125 -11.02 -13.21 21.19
C THR A 125 -11.85 -12.53 20.10
N PRO A 126 -12.70 -13.28 19.35
CA PRO A 126 -12.90 -14.73 19.42
C PRO A 126 -11.98 -15.47 18.43
N TRP A 127 -12.01 -16.81 18.50
CA TRP A 127 -11.21 -17.71 17.68
C TRP A 127 -12.09 -18.53 16.73
N LEU A 128 -11.75 -18.55 15.44
CA LEU A 128 -12.26 -19.54 14.51
C LEU A 128 -11.47 -20.84 14.71
N ALA A 129 -12.17 -21.87 15.15
CA ALA A 129 -11.63 -23.19 15.41
C ALA A 129 -12.47 -24.27 14.71
N SER A 130 -11.97 -25.51 14.71
CA SER A 130 -12.80 -26.68 14.36
C SER A 130 -13.49 -26.58 13.00
N MET A 131 -12.82 -26.02 11.99
CA MET A 131 -13.40 -25.94 10.65
C MET A 131 -13.20 -27.25 9.90
N TYR A 132 -14.28 -28.02 9.75
CA TYR A 132 -14.30 -29.29 9.05
C TYR A 132 -15.26 -29.25 7.85
N VAL A 133 -14.83 -29.85 6.72
CA VAL A 133 -15.70 -30.09 5.56
C VAL A 133 -15.54 -31.55 5.14
N ALA A 134 -16.68 -32.25 5.06
CA ALA A 134 -16.76 -33.65 4.64
C ALA A 134 -16.11 -33.83 3.27
N ALA A 135 -15.42 -34.96 3.06
CA ALA A 135 -14.56 -35.17 1.89
C ALA A 135 -15.31 -34.97 0.56
N GLU A 136 -16.52 -35.51 0.46
CA GLU A 136 -17.46 -35.40 -0.65
C GLU A 136 -17.98 -33.97 -0.89
N ALA A 137 -17.87 -33.09 0.11
CA ALA A 137 -18.33 -31.70 0.03
C ALA A 137 -17.19 -30.70 -0.29
N ARG A 138 -15.93 -31.16 -0.29
CA ARG A 138 -14.76 -30.30 -0.57
C ARG A 138 -14.81 -29.78 -2.02
N GLY A 139 -14.35 -28.55 -2.21
CA GLY A 139 -14.39 -27.87 -3.52
C GLY A 139 -15.75 -27.29 -3.91
N ARG A 140 -16.82 -27.53 -3.14
CA ARG A 140 -18.15 -26.92 -3.35
C ARG A 140 -18.28 -25.51 -2.78
N GLY A 141 -17.27 -24.98 -2.08
CA GLY A 141 -17.33 -23.65 -1.42
C GLY A 141 -17.90 -23.66 0.01
N VAL A 142 -18.17 -24.83 0.59
CA VAL A 142 -18.73 -24.98 1.96
C VAL A 142 -17.88 -24.29 3.03
N ALA A 143 -16.56 -24.46 3.00
CA ALA A 143 -15.65 -23.80 3.96
C ALA A 143 -15.77 -22.26 3.92
N THR A 144 -15.96 -21.68 2.73
CA THR A 144 -16.13 -20.23 2.58
C THR A 144 -17.45 -19.76 3.20
N LEU A 145 -18.54 -20.51 3.00
CA LEU A 145 -19.83 -20.21 3.62
C LEU A 145 -19.77 -20.30 5.15
N LEU A 146 -19.16 -21.35 5.68
CA LEU A 146 -18.95 -21.55 7.12
C LEU A 146 -18.12 -20.40 7.71
N MET A 147 -17.02 -20.03 7.07
CA MET A 147 -16.19 -18.90 7.49
C MET A 147 -16.97 -17.58 7.50
N HIS A 148 -17.80 -17.30 6.48
CA HIS A 148 -18.63 -16.10 6.47
C HIS A 148 -19.66 -16.11 7.61
N ALA A 149 -20.26 -17.26 7.90
CA ALA A 149 -21.19 -17.40 9.02
C ALA A 149 -20.52 -17.07 10.37
N VAL A 150 -19.26 -17.51 10.57
CA VAL A 150 -18.46 -17.13 11.76
C VAL A 150 -18.20 -15.63 11.80
N LEU A 151 -17.78 -15.01 10.70
CA LEU A 151 -17.51 -13.58 10.66
C LEU A 151 -18.77 -12.74 10.91
N ASP A 152 -19.91 -13.14 10.35
CA ASP A 152 -21.20 -12.51 10.60
C ASP A 152 -21.67 -12.71 12.04
N GLY A 153 -21.49 -13.91 12.59
CA GLY A 153 -21.76 -14.21 13.99
C GLY A 153 -20.92 -13.37 14.96
N ALA A 154 -19.61 -13.30 14.71
CA ALA A 154 -18.66 -12.49 15.47
C ALA A 154 -19.05 -11.00 15.44
N ARG A 155 -19.36 -10.47 14.24
CA ARG A 155 -19.82 -9.09 14.05
C ARG A 155 -21.13 -8.82 14.80
N GLY A 156 -22.10 -9.73 14.71
CA GLY A 156 -23.37 -9.64 15.44
C GLY A 156 -23.19 -9.63 16.97
N ALA A 157 -22.14 -10.27 17.46
CA ALA A 157 -21.73 -10.25 18.86
C ALA A 157 -20.86 -9.03 19.24
N GLY A 158 -20.55 -8.14 18.31
CA GLY A 158 -19.77 -6.92 18.53
C GLY A 158 -18.25 -7.10 18.42
N HIS A 159 -17.78 -8.23 17.90
CA HIS A 159 -16.35 -8.43 17.63
C HIS A 159 -15.95 -7.85 16.28
N GLU A 160 -14.90 -7.01 16.28
CA GLU A 160 -14.36 -6.40 15.06
C GLU A 160 -13.36 -7.30 14.33
N VAL A 161 -12.73 -8.24 15.03
CA VAL A 161 -11.68 -9.13 14.51
C VAL A 161 -11.93 -10.54 15.02
N VAL A 162 -11.70 -11.53 14.17
CA VAL A 162 -11.63 -12.96 14.53
C VAL A 162 -10.20 -13.44 14.33
N HIS A 163 -9.76 -14.33 15.22
CA HIS A 163 -8.43 -14.92 15.20
C HIS A 163 -8.51 -16.39 14.83
N LEU A 164 -7.42 -16.96 14.34
CA LEU A 164 -7.23 -18.41 14.24
C LEU A 164 -5.75 -18.71 14.44
N PHE A 165 -5.42 -19.96 14.72
CA PHE A 165 -4.06 -20.44 14.52
C PHE A 165 -4.06 -21.63 13.57
N THR A 166 -2.95 -21.80 12.86
CA THR A 166 -2.80 -22.91 11.91
C THR A 166 -1.37 -23.39 11.85
N SER A 167 -1.16 -24.64 11.45
CA SER A 167 0.16 -25.20 11.16
C SER A 167 0.18 -25.67 9.71
N GLY A 168 0.86 -24.93 8.84
CA GLY A 168 1.06 -25.30 7.43
C GLY A 168 -0.06 -24.96 6.45
N GLN A 169 -1.15 -24.31 6.90
CA GLN A 169 -2.25 -23.85 6.04
C GLN A 169 -2.32 -22.32 5.91
N GLU A 170 -1.25 -21.60 6.22
CA GLU A 170 -1.19 -20.13 6.22
C GLU A 170 -1.61 -19.56 4.86
N ARG A 171 -1.17 -20.16 3.77
CA ARG A 171 -1.54 -19.73 2.41
C ARG A 171 -3.04 -19.87 2.15
N PHE A 172 -3.65 -20.97 2.59
CA PHE A 172 -5.09 -21.19 2.41
C PHE A 172 -5.92 -20.09 3.08
N TRP A 173 -5.50 -19.65 4.27
CA TRP A 173 -6.15 -18.58 5.02
C TRP A 173 -5.80 -17.20 4.46
N ALA A 174 -4.55 -16.96 4.06
CA ALA A 174 -4.13 -15.71 3.43
C ALA A 174 -4.89 -15.43 2.13
N ASP A 175 -5.14 -16.46 1.31
CA ASP A 175 -5.96 -16.37 0.10
C ASP A 175 -7.43 -16.04 0.40
N ARG A 176 -7.85 -16.12 1.67
CA ARG A 176 -9.19 -15.77 2.18
C ARG A 176 -9.17 -14.51 3.06
N GLY A 177 -8.13 -13.69 2.96
CA GLY A 177 -8.04 -12.39 3.64
C GLY A 177 -7.73 -12.46 5.12
N TRP A 178 -7.09 -13.55 5.57
CA TRP A 178 -6.50 -13.62 6.90
C TRP A 178 -5.06 -13.13 6.84
N SER A 179 -4.66 -12.27 7.77
CA SER A 179 -3.31 -11.75 7.86
C SER A 179 -2.56 -12.41 9.01
N VAL A 180 -1.27 -12.67 8.80
CA VAL A 180 -0.40 -13.19 9.86
C VAL A 180 -0.24 -12.14 10.95
N VAL A 181 -0.51 -12.52 12.19
CA VAL A 181 -0.25 -11.71 13.39
C VAL A 181 1.12 -12.05 13.95
N THR A 182 1.40 -13.34 14.17
CA THR A 182 2.69 -13.81 14.70
C THR A 182 2.87 -15.32 14.48
N SER A 183 4.11 -15.79 14.56
CA SER A 183 4.45 -17.22 14.61
C SER A 183 4.74 -17.63 16.05
N VAL A 184 4.26 -18.82 16.44
CA VAL A 184 4.32 -19.34 17.81
C VAL A 184 4.75 -20.81 17.81
N ASP A 185 5.25 -21.28 18.95
CA ASP A 185 5.41 -22.70 19.22
C ASP A 185 4.24 -23.15 20.09
N ALA A 186 3.31 -23.90 19.51
CA ALA A 186 2.15 -24.46 20.19
C ALA A 186 2.48 -25.89 20.62
N ALA A 187 2.88 -26.07 21.88
CA ALA A 187 3.24 -27.36 22.47
C ALA A 187 4.27 -28.17 21.65
N GLY A 188 5.34 -27.53 21.19
CA GLY A 188 6.42 -28.13 20.40
C GLY A 188 6.16 -28.20 18.88
N HIS A 189 5.07 -27.59 18.41
CA HIS A 189 4.71 -27.54 17.00
C HIS A 189 4.67 -26.09 16.50
N PRO A 190 5.33 -25.76 15.37
CA PRO A 190 5.25 -24.42 14.80
C PRO A 190 3.82 -24.15 14.33
N ALA A 191 3.26 -23.04 14.78
CA ALA A 191 1.96 -22.55 14.37
C ALA A 191 2.02 -21.04 14.07
N THR A 192 1.02 -20.57 13.34
CA THR A 192 0.88 -19.17 12.95
C THR A 192 -0.47 -18.67 13.43
N VAL A 193 -0.47 -17.62 14.25
CA VAL A 193 -1.68 -16.88 14.63
C VAL A 193 -2.00 -15.91 13.50
N MET A 194 -3.24 -15.94 13.04
CA MET A 194 -3.76 -15.09 11.98
C MET A 194 -5.02 -14.39 12.45
N ALA A 195 -5.32 -13.25 11.84
CA ALA A 195 -6.50 -12.46 12.17
C ALA A 195 -7.19 -11.93 10.92
N ARG A 196 -8.50 -11.73 11.02
CA ARG A 196 -9.34 -11.17 9.96
C ARG A 196 -10.39 -10.23 10.55
N SER A 197 -10.56 -9.05 9.94
CA SER A 197 -11.65 -8.14 10.29
C SER A 197 -13.00 -8.75 9.89
N THR A 198 -14.00 -8.58 10.76
CA THR A 198 -15.39 -8.98 10.52
C THR A 198 -16.13 -7.99 9.62
N HIS A 199 -15.53 -6.82 9.33
CA HIS A 199 -16.15 -5.83 8.48
C HIS A 199 -16.24 -6.34 7.03
N PRO A 200 -17.42 -6.29 6.38
CA PRO A 200 -17.62 -6.85 5.05
C PRO A 200 -16.75 -6.17 3.98
N ARG A 201 -16.41 -4.89 4.20
CA ARG A 201 -15.57 -4.09 3.31
C ARG A 201 -14.16 -3.86 3.86
N ALA A 202 -13.73 -4.64 4.84
CA ALA A 202 -12.37 -4.49 5.36
C ALA A 202 -11.32 -4.83 4.28
N PRO A 203 -10.16 -4.19 4.34
CA PRO A 203 -8.95 -4.64 3.66
C PRO A 203 -8.70 -6.14 3.82
N ARG A 204 -8.24 -6.80 2.75
CA ARG A 204 -7.91 -8.24 2.75
C ARG A 204 -6.42 -8.50 2.69
N ARG A 205 -5.72 -7.74 1.86
CA ARG A 205 -4.26 -7.75 1.75
C ARG A 205 -3.81 -6.30 1.61
N ALA A 206 -2.63 -5.99 2.08
CA ALA A 206 -2.04 -4.68 1.92
C ALA A 206 -0.53 -4.81 1.63
N VAL A 207 -0.08 -4.13 0.58
CA VAL A 207 1.33 -4.09 0.18
C VAL A 207 1.85 -2.66 0.27
N CYS A 208 2.92 -2.49 1.03
CA CYS A 208 3.59 -1.23 1.25
C CYS A 208 4.86 -1.14 0.40
N SER A 209 5.14 0.01 -0.19
CA SER A 209 6.46 0.29 -0.76
C SER A 209 7.47 0.61 0.36
N HIS A 210 8.72 0.19 0.21
CA HIS A 210 9.80 0.42 1.18
C HIS A 210 10.94 1.23 0.56
N TRP A 211 10.90 2.56 0.72
CA TRP A 211 11.88 3.48 0.15
C TRP A 211 12.62 4.29 1.21
N CYS A 212 11.97 4.57 2.34
CA CYS A 212 12.49 5.52 3.32
C CYS A 212 13.53 4.88 4.25
N ALA A 213 13.34 3.62 4.61
CA ALA A 213 14.25 2.88 5.48
C ALA A 213 15.34 2.11 4.72
N ASP A 214 15.17 1.97 3.40
CA ASP A 214 16.10 1.23 2.55
C ASP A 214 17.41 2.01 2.33
N PRO A 215 18.58 1.48 2.77
CA PRO A 215 19.87 2.15 2.61
C PRO A 215 20.31 2.33 1.15
N ASP A 216 19.67 1.66 0.20
CA ASP A 216 19.91 1.84 -1.24
C ASP A 216 19.07 2.95 -1.88
N HIS A 217 18.13 3.53 -1.15
CA HIS A 217 17.18 4.53 -1.66
C HIS A 217 17.13 5.78 -0.78
N LEU A 218 16.82 5.62 0.51
CA LEU A 218 16.69 6.68 1.51
C LEU A 218 15.72 7.81 1.10
N GLY A 219 14.63 7.44 0.42
CA GLY A 219 13.60 8.35 -0.06
C GLY A 219 13.07 7.97 -1.45
N ALA A 220 12.01 8.65 -1.88
CA ALA A 220 11.26 8.27 -3.07
C ALA A 220 11.40 9.27 -4.22
N TYR A 221 11.16 10.57 -3.99
CA TYR A 221 11.14 11.63 -4.99
C TYR A 221 12.18 12.70 -4.62
N SER A 222 12.75 13.39 -5.62
CA SER A 222 13.69 14.49 -5.37
C SER A 222 13.02 15.85 -5.56
N HIS A 223 13.34 16.80 -4.67
CA HIS A 223 12.79 18.16 -4.70
C HIS A 223 13.88 19.19 -4.47
N LEU A 224 13.63 20.45 -4.85
CA LEU A 224 14.46 21.56 -4.39
C LEU A 224 14.02 21.99 -2.99
N ARG A 225 14.98 22.09 -2.07
CA ARG A 225 14.77 22.72 -0.77
C ARG A 225 14.74 24.24 -0.92
N VAL A 226 14.27 24.96 0.10
CA VAL A 226 14.40 26.42 0.19
C VAL A 226 15.83 26.87 -0.12
N GLY A 227 15.99 27.80 -1.06
CA GLY A 227 17.29 28.27 -1.57
C GLY A 227 17.90 27.41 -2.69
N GLY A 228 17.34 26.23 -2.95
CA GLY A 228 17.61 25.40 -4.12
C GLY A 228 17.09 26.06 -5.40
N THR A 229 17.69 25.72 -6.53
CA THR A 229 17.35 26.28 -7.85
C THR A 229 17.64 25.26 -8.93
N ALA A 230 17.07 25.44 -10.12
CA ALA A 230 17.38 24.65 -11.31
C ALA A 230 18.89 24.57 -11.62
N ALA A 231 19.69 25.58 -11.22
CA ALA A 231 21.13 25.56 -11.41
C ALA A 231 21.83 24.44 -10.62
N HIS A 232 21.30 24.08 -9.44
CA HIS A 232 21.83 22.98 -8.64
C HIS A 232 21.60 21.63 -9.33
N ARG A 233 20.40 21.38 -9.89
CA ARG A 233 20.13 20.18 -10.71
C ARG A 233 21.01 20.15 -11.96
N ALA A 234 21.13 21.30 -12.64
CA ALA A 234 22.00 21.43 -13.81
C ALA A 234 23.45 21.09 -13.47
N ARG A 235 23.94 21.54 -12.30
CA ARG A 235 25.30 21.26 -11.85
C ARG A 235 25.56 19.78 -11.59
N LEU A 236 24.58 19.05 -11.03
CA LEU A 236 24.70 17.59 -10.89
C LEU A 236 24.67 16.85 -12.23
N GLY A 237 24.06 17.43 -13.25
CA GLY A 237 23.98 16.85 -14.60
C GLY A 237 25.25 17.00 -15.46
N THR A 238 26.30 17.67 -14.96
CA THR A 238 27.58 17.86 -15.66
C THR A 238 28.64 16.85 -15.21
N GLU A 239 29.85 16.95 -15.78
CA GLU A 239 31.01 16.21 -15.27
C GLU A 239 31.34 16.75 -13.87
N VAL A 240 31.19 15.91 -12.84
CA VAL A 240 31.39 16.32 -11.44
C VAL A 240 32.85 16.15 -11.01
N LEU A 241 33.53 15.15 -11.58
CA LEU A 241 34.97 14.91 -11.49
C LEU A 241 35.45 14.40 -12.87
N PRO A 242 36.74 14.50 -13.22
CA PRO A 242 37.23 14.02 -14.51
C PRO A 242 36.84 12.56 -14.77
N GLY A 243 36.09 12.30 -15.83
CA GLY A 243 35.62 10.96 -16.16
C GLY A 243 34.41 10.48 -15.34
N LEU A 244 33.73 11.34 -14.58
CA LEU A 244 32.63 10.96 -13.69
C LEU A 244 31.40 11.87 -13.84
N TRP A 245 30.23 11.26 -14.06
CA TRP A 245 28.92 11.96 -14.14
C TRP A 245 27.90 11.32 -13.21
N PHE A 246 26.93 12.13 -12.80
CA PHE A 246 25.70 11.64 -12.18
C PHE A 246 24.56 11.57 -13.20
N ALA A 247 23.72 10.55 -13.07
CA ALA A 247 22.47 10.40 -13.80
C ALA A 247 21.35 9.91 -12.89
N GLY A 248 20.10 10.17 -13.27
CA GLY A 248 18.92 9.98 -12.43
C GLY A 248 18.06 11.24 -12.41
N GLU A 249 16.79 11.10 -12.04
CA GLU A 249 15.81 12.20 -12.07
C GLU A 249 16.25 13.43 -11.27
N ALA A 250 17.04 13.26 -10.21
CA ALA A 250 17.59 14.35 -9.42
C ALA A 250 18.47 15.34 -10.22
N THR A 251 19.03 14.88 -11.34
CA THR A 251 19.92 15.63 -12.24
C THR A 251 19.19 16.23 -13.44
N SER A 252 17.85 16.17 -13.46
CA SER A 252 17.00 16.64 -14.55
C SER A 252 16.37 17.97 -14.19
N VAL A 253 16.67 19.03 -14.94
CA VAL A 253 16.03 20.34 -14.76
C VAL A 253 14.61 20.36 -15.32
N ALA A 254 14.39 19.71 -16.47
CA ALA A 254 13.11 19.76 -17.17
C ALA A 254 12.09 18.74 -16.65
N HIS A 255 12.58 17.65 -16.05
CA HIS A 255 11.77 16.50 -15.66
C HIS A 255 12.28 15.90 -14.34
N PRO A 256 12.34 16.67 -13.24
CA PRO A 256 12.72 16.12 -11.94
C PRO A 256 11.70 15.07 -11.47
N ALA A 257 12.09 14.19 -10.55
CA ALA A 257 11.21 13.24 -9.86
C ALA A 257 10.43 12.22 -10.73
N THR A 258 10.72 12.11 -12.02
CA THR A 258 9.94 11.31 -12.99
C THR A 258 10.74 10.17 -13.64
N MET A 259 10.02 9.18 -14.20
CA MET A 259 10.63 8.07 -14.94
C MET A 259 11.32 8.54 -16.23
N HIS A 260 10.71 9.44 -17.01
CA HIS A 260 11.33 9.99 -18.23
C HIS A 260 12.53 10.89 -17.89
N GLY A 261 12.51 11.62 -16.77
CA GLY A 261 13.69 12.31 -16.26
C GLY A 261 14.87 11.37 -15.98
N ALA A 262 14.61 10.22 -15.36
CA ALA A 262 15.62 9.19 -15.17
C ALA A 262 16.12 8.60 -16.51
N TRP A 263 15.22 8.37 -17.47
CA TRP A 263 15.59 7.89 -18.80
C TRP A 263 16.50 8.89 -19.53
N PHE A 264 16.06 10.13 -19.69
CA PHE A 264 16.79 11.16 -20.44
C PHE A 264 18.13 11.52 -19.79
N SER A 265 18.22 11.50 -18.46
CA SER A 265 19.50 11.69 -17.77
C SER A 265 20.48 10.53 -18.01
N GLY A 266 19.99 9.30 -18.13
CA GLY A 266 20.80 8.14 -18.54
C GLY A 266 21.34 8.28 -19.97
N GLU A 267 20.51 8.71 -20.92
CA GLU A 267 20.94 9.01 -22.30
C GLU A 267 21.96 10.15 -22.34
N ARG A 268 21.75 11.21 -21.56
CA ARG A 268 22.67 12.33 -21.42
C ARG A 268 24.04 11.89 -20.92
N ALA A 269 24.10 11.11 -19.84
CA ALA A 269 25.36 10.63 -19.28
C ALA A 269 26.11 9.72 -20.27
N ALA A 270 25.40 8.84 -20.97
CA ALA A 270 26.00 8.05 -22.04
C ALA A 270 26.62 8.94 -23.14
N ALA A 271 25.89 9.97 -23.60
CA ALA A 271 26.40 10.89 -24.61
C ALA A 271 27.66 11.65 -24.11
N GLN A 272 27.69 12.06 -22.84
CA GLN A 272 28.85 12.72 -22.22
C GLN A 272 30.09 11.81 -22.18
N VAL A 273 29.90 10.53 -21.84
CA VAL A 273 30.99 9.53 -21.90
C VAL A 273 31.47 9.33 -23.33
N LEU A 274 30.54 9.21 -24.30
CA LEU A 274 30.86 8.97 -25.71
C LEU A 274 31.52 10.15 -26.42
N ALA A 275 31.41 11.36 -25.88
CA ALA A 275 32.10 12.54 -26.39
C ALA A 275 33.63 12.40 -26.36
N ASP A 276 34.17 11.52 -25.51
CA ASP A 276 35.58 11.16 -25.48
C ASP A 276 35.80 9.72 -25.98
N PRO A 277 36.44 9.53 -27.16
CA PRO A 277 36.69 8.19 -27.70
C PRO A 277 37.63 7.35 -26.84
N THR A 278 38.43 7.96 -25.95
CA THR A 278 39.42 7.24 -25.12
C THR A 278 38.80 6.50 -23.94
N ARG A 279 37.54 6.81 -23.60
CA ARG A 279 36.79 6.18 -22.49
C ARG A 279 36.21 4.83 -22.92
N GLY A 280 37.05 3.81 -23.01
CA GLY A 280 36.71 2.48 -23.53
C GLY A 280 35.97 1.60 -22.53
N ARG A 281 36.38 1.63 -21.26
CA ARG A 281 35.82 0.85 -20.14
C ARG A 281 34.99 1.76 -19.24
N VAL A 282 33.74 1.40 -19.00
CA VAL A 282 32.80 2.24 -18.25
C VAL A 282 32.17 1.42 -17.13
N ALA A 283 32.23 1.96 -15.91
CA ALA A 283 31.47 1.44 -14.77
C ALA A 283 30.19 2.26 -14.60
N VAL A 284 29.04 1.58 -14.51
CA VAL A 284 27.75 2.19 -14.16
C VAL A 284 27.35 1.72 -12.77
N ILE A 285 27.12 2.65 -11.86
CA ILE A 285 26.80 2.37 -10.45
C ILE A 285 25.29 2.51 -10.27
N GLY A 286 24.60 1.40 -10.01
CA GLY A 286 23.14 1.29 -9.96
C GLY A 286 22.54 0.78 -11.27
N ALA A 287 21.63 -0.18 -11.16
CA ALA A 287 20.82 -0.74 -12.24
C ALA A 287 19.36 -0.24 -12.15
N GLY A 288 19.16 1.00 -11.71
CA GLY A 288 17.89 1.71 -11.90
C GLY A 288 17.68 2.12 -13.36
N LEU A 289 16.54 2.73 -13.68
CA LEU A 289 16.19 3.11 -15.05
C LEU A 289 17.28 3.94 -15.75
N ALA A 290 17.84 4.96 -15.08
CA ALA A 290 18.91 5.79 -15.63
C ALA A 290 20.20 4.98 -15.93
N GLY A 291 20.62 4.12 -15.00
CA GLY A 291 21.81 3.28 -15.15
C GLY A 291 21.66 2.24 -16.26
N LEU A 292 20.50 1.58 -16.34
CA LEU A 292 20.20 0.61 -17.39
C LEU A 292 20.19 1.26 -18.78
N VAL A 293 19.57 2.44 -18.91
CA VAL A 293 19.55 3.20 -20.17
C VAL A 293 20.97 3.64 -20.55
N ALA A 294 21.74 4.21 -19.62
CA ALA A 294 23.12 4.62 -19.87
C ALA A 294 23.98 3.43 -20.32
N ALA A 295 23.92 2.31 -19.59
CA ALA A 295 24.69 1.11 -19.88
C ALA A 295 24.36 0.53 -21.25
N ARG A 296 23.09 0.52 -21.65
CA ARG A 296 22.67 0.07 -22.98
C ARG A 296 23.22 0.94 -24.09
N ARG A 297 23.06 2.26 -24.00
CA ARG A 297 23.58 3.19 -25.01
C ARG A 297 25.09 3.06 -25.17
N LEU A 298 25.82 2.88 -24.06
CA LEU A 298 27.26 2.68 -24.07
C LEU A 298 27.67 1.33 -24.69
N GLN A 299 26.98 0.25 -24.35
CA GLN A 299 27.20 -1.08 -24.95
C GLN A 299 26.92 -1.08 -26.46
N GLU A 300 25.81 -0.47 -26.89
CA GLU A 300 25.44 -0.30 -28.31
C GLU A 300 26.49 0.50 -29.09
N ALA A 301 27.13 1.47 -28.43
CA ALA A 301 28.24 2.24 -28.99
C ALA A 301 29.61 1.53 -28.91
N GLY A 302 29.65 0.27 -28.47
CA GLY A 302 30.85 -0.57 -28.46
C GLY A 302 31.79 -0.34 -27.27
N ARG A 303 31.32 0.24 -26.17
CA ARG A 303 32.09 0.35 -24.91
C ARG A 303 32.05 -0.95 -24.13
N GLU A 304 33.11 -1.23 -23.37
CA GLU A 304 33.12 -2.29 -22.36
C GLU A 304 32.42 -1.75 -21.11
N VAL A 305 31.23 -2.28 -20.79
CA VAL A 305 30.38 -1.76 -19.73
C VAL A 305 30.16 -2.81 -18.66
N VAL A 306 30.39 -2.43 -17.40
CA VAL A 306 30.01 -3.20 -16.22
C VAL A 306 29.02 -2.38 -15.38
N VAL A 307 27.93 -3.02 -14.95
CA VAL A 307 26.90 -2.44 -14.09
C VAL A 307 27.01 -3.05 -12.70
N LEU A 308 27.12 -2.22 -11.67
CA LEU A 308 27.22 -2.65 -10.27
C LEU A 308 25.93 -2.30 -9.54
N GLU A 309 25.17 -3.30 -9.13
CA GLU A 309 23.87 -3.14 -8.45
C GLU A 309 23.92 -3.73 -7.05
N SER A 310 23.46 -3.02 -6.03
CA SER A 310 23.49 -3.51 -4.65
C SER A 310 22.41 -4.57 -4.37
N LYS A 311 21.24 -4.46 -5.03
CA LYS A 311 20.10 -5.36 -4.85
C LYS A 311 20.21 -6.64 -5.68
N GLY A 312 19.32 -7.58 -5.38
CA GLY A 312 19.23 -8.86 -6.10
C GLY A 312 18.55 -8.79 -7.46
N VAL A 313 17.90 -7.67 -7.79
CA VAL A 313 17.13 -7.46 -9.02
C VAL A 313 17.35 -6.04 -9.57
N PRO A 314 17.38 -5.84 -10.90
CA PRO A 314 17.46 -4.53 -11.50
C PRO A 314 16.14 -3.76 -11.38
N GLY A 315 16.18 -2.44 -11.61
CA GLY A 315 15.02 -1.56 -11.71
C GLY A 315 14.98 -0.44 -10.67
N GLY A 316 15.60 -0.60 -9.50
CA GLY A 316 15.56 0.42 -8.44
C GLY A 316 14.12 0.84 -8.13
N ARG A 317 13.82 2.14 -8.26
CA ARG A 317 12.48 2.73 -7.97
C ARG A 317 11.39 2.44 -9.01
N ILE A 318 11.62 1.60 -10.02
CA ILE A 318 10.53 1.05 -10.86
C ILE A 318 10.18 -0.40 -10.50
N ALA A 319 10.46 -0.80 -9.25
CA ALA A 319 10.17 -2.14 -8.74
C ALA A 319 8.68 -2.46 -8.77
N THR A 320 8.38 -3.74 -9.00
CA THR A 320 7.01 -4.28 -9.04
C THR A 320 6.87 -5.40 -8.01
N ASP A 321 5.90 -5.28 -7.11
CA ASP A 321 5.46 -6.38 -6.25
C ASP A 321 4.44 -7.26 -6.97
N ARG A 322 4.47 -8.56 -6.67
CA ARG A 322 3.55 -9.57 -7.26
C ARG A 322 2.91 -10.46 -6.20
N SER A 323 3.10 -10.16 -4.92
CA SER A 323 2.78 -11.02 -3.79
C SER A 323 1.27 -11.29 -3.63
N ILE A 324 0.45 -10.37 -4.11
CA ILE A 324 -1.01 -10.51 -4.12
C ILE A 324 -1.56 -11.05 -5.44
N GLY A 325 -0.72 -11.43 -6.40
CA GLY A 325 -1.14 -11.94 -7.72
C GLY A 325 -1.60 -10.85 -8.69
N ALA A 326 -1.16 -9.62 -8.48
CA ALA A 326 -1.28 -8.48 -9.40
C ALA A 326 0.08 -7.78 -9.49
N SER A 327 0.39 -7.14 -10.61
CA SER A 327 1.62 -6.33 -10.75
C SER A 327 1.38 -4.97 -10.10
N LEU A 328 1.99 -4.75 -8.94
CA LEU A 328 1.88 -3.51 -8.18
C LEU A 328 3.15 -2.66 -8.33
N PRO A 329 3.09 -1.51 -9.01
CA PRO A 329 4.25 -0.63 -9.15
C PRO A 329 4.53 0.08 -7.83
N LEU A 330 5.52 -0.41 -7.07
CA LEU A 330 5.85 0.11 -5.74
C LEU A 330 6.44 1.53 -5.78
N GLY A 331 7.04 1.93 -6.90
CA GLY A 331 7.65 3.25 -7.08
C GLY A 331 7.03 3.98 -8.28
N GLY A 332 7.78 4.25 -9.35
CA GLY A 332 7.22 4.85 -10.57
C GLY A 332 6.00 4.06 -11.08
N ALA A 333 4.88 4.74 -11.32
CA ALA A 333 3.63 4.08 -11.72
C ALA A 333 2.81 4.87 -12.77
N TRP A 334 3.13 6.15 -13.00
CA TRP A 334 2.48 6.98 -14.00
C TRP A 334 3.47 7.40 -15.09
N LEU A 335 2.98 7.50 -16.31
CA LEU A 335 3.61 8.28 -17.38
C LEU A 335 3.08 9.70 -17.24
N HIS A 336 3.97 10.66 -16.94
CA HIS A 336 3.59 12.06 -16.83
C HIS A 336 3.71 12.74 -18.18
N GLY A 337 2.62 12.71 -18.93
CA GLY A 337 2.61 12.96 -20.37
C GLY A 337 2.95 11.70 -21.18
N VAL A 338 2.28 11.54 -22.32
CA VAL A 338 2.49 10.39 -23.24
C VAL A 338 3.13 10.79 -24.57
N GLU A 339 3.12 12.07 -24.92
CA GLU A 339 3.72 12.56 -26.16
C GLU A 339 5.24 12.70 -25.98
N GLY A 340 6.00 11.92 -26.76
CA GLY A 340 7.46 11.89 -26.65
C GLY A 340 8.00 11.12 -25.43
N HIS A 341 7.12 10.47 -24.66
CA HIS A 341 7.53 9.72 -23.47
C HIS A 341 8.26 8.41 -23.87
N PRO A 342 9.49 8.16 -23.38
CA PRO A 342 10.31 7.04 -23.86
C PRO A 342 9.74 5.65 -23.52
N LEU A 343 8.95 5.56 -22.46
CA LEU A 343 8.27 4.32 -22.08
C LEU A 343 6.94 4.08 -22.83
N ARG A 344 6.43 5.05 -23.61
CA ARG A 344 5.07 4.99 -24.18
C ARG A 344 4.79 3.75 -25.03
N ASP A 345 5.81 3.30 -25.78
CA ASP A 345 5.73 2.13 -26.66
C ASP A 345 6.29 0.85 -25.99
N VAL A 346 6.79 0.98 -24.77
CA VAL A 346 7.40 -0.11 -23.99
C VAL A 346 6.41 -0.72 -23.00
N VAL A 347 5.46 0.10 -22.52
CA VAL A 347 4.49 -0.26 -21.48
C VAL A 347 3.06 -0.14 -21.99
N THR A 348 2.13 -0.85 -21.34
CA THR A 348 0.70 -0.56 -21.47
C THR A 348 0.27 0.41 -20.37
N SER A 349 -0.63 1.33 -20.70
CA SER A 349 -1.14 2.31 -19.75
C SER A 349 -2.56 2.75 -20.11
N ILE A 350 -3.26 3.34 -19.13
CA ILE A 350 -4.61 3.90 -19.27
C ILE A 350 -4.63 5.36 -18.82
N PRO A 351 -5.43 6.25 -19.44
CA PRO A 351 -5.57 7.63 -18.98
C PRO A 351 -5.99 7.68 -17.51
N ASN A 352 -5.35 8.54 -16.73
CA ASN A 352 -5.65 8.75 -15.32
C ASN A 352 -5.15 10.13 -14.88
N ASP A 353 -5.90 11.18 -15.24
CA ASP A 353 -5.59 12.56 -14.88
C ASP A 353 -6.09 12.85 -13.45
N TRP A 354 -5.16 13.14 -12.54
CA TRP A 354 -5.38 13.24 -11.09
C TRP A 354 -6.36 14.33 -10.61
N SER A 355 -6.62 15.36 -11.43
CA SER A 355 -7.17 16.64 -10.98
C SER A 355 -8.70 16.81 -11.12
N PRO A 356 -9.35 16.54 -12.29
CA PRO A 356 -10.74 16.98 -12.48
C PRO A 356 -11.82 16.16 -11.76
N GLN A 357 -11.47 15.08 -11.06
CA GLN A 357 -12.44 14.09 -10.58
C GLN A 357 -12.36 13.77 -9.07
N ALA A 358 -11.41 14.37 -8.35
CA ALA A 358 -11.25 14.08 -6.93
C ALA A 358 -12.41 14.66 -6.10
N PHE A 359 -13.07 13.82 -5.29
CA PHE A 359 -13.97 14.30 -4.23
C PHE A 359 -13.25 14.33 -2.88
N TYR A 360 -13.84 15.04 -1.92
CA TYR A 360 -13.29 15.17 -0.57
C TYR A 360 -14.11 14.29 0.39
N ALA A 361 -13.46 13.26 0.92
CA ALA A 361 -14.04 12.37 1.92
C ALA A 361 -13.73 12.90 3.33
N THR A 362 -14.73 12.91 4.20
CA THR A 362 -14.63 13.37 5.59
C THR A 362 -15.31 12.37 6.51
N GLY A 363 -15.02 12.41 7.81
CA GLY A 363 -15.65 11.52 8.80
C GLY A 363 -17.18 11.63 8.92
N VAL A 364 -17.82 12.60 8.24
CA VAL A 364 -19.28 12.75 8.21
C VAL A 364 -19.87 12.58 6.79
N GLY A 365 -19.06 12.17 5.81
CA GLY A 365 -19.44 11.98 4.41
C GLY A 365 -18.61 12.83 3.45
N CYS A 366 -19.05 12.93 2.19
CA CYS A 366 -18.36 13.74 1.19
C CYS A 366 -18.76 15.22 1.27
N LEU A 367 -17.83 16.12 0.95
CA LEU A 367 -18.16 17.55 0.78
C LEU A 367 -19.16 17.74 -0.38
N GLY A 368 -20.12 18.63 -0.20
CA GLY A 368 -21.08 19.01 -1.24
C GLY A 368 -20.46 19.97 -2.27
N ASP A 369 -21.10 20.11 -3.43
CA ASP A 369 -20.56 20.88 -4.55
C ASP A 369 -20.26 22.34 -4.22
N ASP A 370 -21.12 23.01 -3.43
CA ASP A 370 -20.90 24.40 -3.00
C ASP A 370 -19.63 24.55 -2.15
N THR A 371 -19.42 23.65 -1.18
CA THR A 371 -18.20 23.65 -0.35
C THR A 371 -16.97 23.29 -1.17
N VAL A 372 -17.10 22.41 -2.17
CA VAL A 372 -15.98 22.09 -3.06
C VAL A 372 -15.59 23.32 -3.91
N ALA A 373 -16.56 24.10 -4.38
CA ALA A 373 -16.29 25.36 -5.08
C ALA A 373 -15.55 26.35 -4.17
N GLU A 374 -15.94 26.47 -2.89
CA GLU A 374 -15.21 27.29 -1.91
C GLU A 374 -13.77 26.79 -1.68
N VAL A 375 -13.54 25.48 -1.69
CA VAL A 375 -12.20 24.88 -1.60
C VAL A 375 -11.36 25.23 -2.83
N GLU A 376 -11.94 25.15 -4.02
CA GLU A 376 -11.28 25.53 -5.29
C GLU A 376 -10.89 27.01 -5.28
N GLU A 377 -11.81 27.91 -4.90
CA GLU A 377 -11.53 29.36 -4.77
C GLU A 377 -10.44 29.65 -3.72
N ALA A 378 -10.51 29.00 -2.55
CA ALA A 378 -9.51 29.17 -1.50
C ALA A 378 -8.13 28.63 -1.93
N PHE A 379 -8.10 27.55 -2.71
CA PHE A 379 -6.86 27.01 -3.27
C PHE A 379 -6.23 27.96 -4.27
N GLU A 380 -7.00 28.54 -5.20
CA GLU A 380 -6.51 29.57 -6.13
C GLU A 380 -5.93 30.77 -5.37
N PHE A 381 -6.61 31.23 -4.32
CA PHE A 381 -6.11 32.32 -3.47
C PHE A 381 -4.79 31.98 -2.77
N VAL A 382 -4.62 30.73 -2.33
CA VAL A 382 -3.36 30.24 -1.76
C VAL A 382 -2.24 30.23 -2.80
N LEU A 383 -2.51 29.79 -4.03
CA LEU A 383 -1.52 29.82 -5.12
C LEU A 383 -1.08 31.25 -5.45
N ASP A 384 -2.01 32.20 -5.47
CA ASP A 384 -1.68 33.62 -5.63
C ASP A 384 -0.80 34.13 -4.48
N ALA A 385 -1.08 33.72 -3.24
CA ALA A 385 -0.24 34.06 -2.10
C ALA A 385 1.19 33.49 -2.22
N PHE A 386 1.34 32.28 -2.75
CA PHE A 386 2.64 31.66 -3.02
C PHE A 386 3.44 32.42 -4.08
N ALA A 387 2.81 32.76 -5.20
CA ALA A 387 3.46 33.52 -6.28
C ALA A 387 3.96 34.91 -5.84
N ASN A 388 3.34 35.47 -4.79
CA ASN A 388 3.70 36.77 -4.23
C ASN A 388 4.51 36.68 -2.93
N ALA A 389 4.89 35.47 -2.50
CA ALA A 389 5.65 35.26 -1.28
C ALA A 389 7.08 35.82 -1.39
N ALA A 390 7.62 36.26 -0.27
CA ALA A 390 9.02 36.69 -0.19
C ALA A 390 9.96 35.50 -0.44
N PRO A 391 11.11 35.72 -1.10
CA PRO A 391 12.12 34.68 -1.26
C PRO A 391 12.52 34.05 0.07
N GLY A 392 12.65 32.72 0.10
CA GLY A 392 12.95 31.94 1.29
C GLY A 392 11.76 31.58 2.18
N ALA A 393 10.55 32.10 1.91
CA ALA A 393 9.35 31.70 2.64
C ALA A 393 8.91 30.30 2.22
N SER A 394 8.62 29.44 3.19
CA SER A 394 8.18 28.07 2.92
C SER A 394 6.69 27.99 2.55
N VAL A 395 6.30 26.94 1.84
CA VAL A 395 4.89 26.63 1.55
C VAL A 395 4.08 26.54 2.84
N ALA A 396 4.61 25.87 3.88
CA ALA A 396 3.93 25.72 5.16
C ALA A 396 3.63 27.07 5.85
N GLU A 397 4.60 27.99 5.86
CA GLU A 397 4.44 29.32 6.47
C GLU A 397 3.39 30.15 5.75
N VAL A 398 3.46 30.20 4.41
CA VAL A 398 2.52 31.00 3.61
C VAL A 398 1.13 30.39 3.65
N LEU A 399 1.00 29.06 3.53
CA LEU A 399 -0.28 28.36 3.61
C LEU A 399 -0.97 28.66 4.95
N SER A 400 -0.25 28.46 6.07
CA SER A 400 -0.82 28.68 7.39
C SER A 400 -1.25 30.13 7.60
N ALA A 401 -0.46 31.11 7.13
CA ALA A 401 -0.79 32.52 7.27
C ALA A 401 -2.02 32.90 6.41
N THR A 402 -2.08 32.42 5.18
CA THR A 402 -3.17 32.70 4.23
C THR A 402 -4.49 32.10 4.71
N LEU A 403 -4.49 30.83 5.12
CA LEU A 403 -5.71 30.18 5.63
C LEU A 403 -6.24 30.89 6.88
N ALA A 404 -5.37 31.23 7.83
CA ALA A 404 -5.77 31.92 9.07
C ALA A 404 -6.34 33.33 8.82
N ALA A 405 -5.87 34.03 7.78
CA ALA A 405 -6.31 35.38 7.47
C ALA A 405 -7.59 35.42 6.61
N SER A 406 -7.81 34.43 5.74
CA SER A 406 -8.74 34.56 4.63
C SER A 406 -9.73 33.40 4.47
N VAL A 407 -9.55 32.27 5.16
CA VAL A 407 -10.43 31.10 5.06
C VAL A 407 -11.04 30.79 6.44
N PRO A 408 -12.20 31.40 6.78
CA PRO A 408 -12.78 31.27 8.11
C PRO A 408 -13.46 29.92 8.36
N ASP A 409 -13.89 29.22 7.29
CA ASP A 409 -14.49 27.90 7.42
C ASP A 409 -13.38 26.84 7.68
N PRO A 410 -13.39 26.17 8.84
CA PRO A 410 -12.37 25.20 9.19
C PRO A 410 -12.39 23.94 8.32
N VAL A 411 -13.53 23.57 7.74
CA VAL A 411 -13.65 22.43 6.82
C VAL A 411 -12.99 22.77 5.48
N VAL A 412 -13.25 23.97 4.94
CA VAL A 412 -12.58 24.46 3.72
C VAL A 412 -11.08 24.56 3.94
N ALA A 413 -10.64 25.15 5.06
CA ALA A 413 -9.22 25.26 5.38
C ALA A 413 -8.53 23.88 5.52
N ALA A 414 -9.21 22.91 6.14
CA ALA A 414 -8.70 21.54 6.26
C ALA A 414 -8.62 20.82 4.90
N ALA A 415 -9.61 21.03 4.02
CA ALA A 415 -9.62 20.45 2.67
C ALA A 415 -8.51 21.05 1.79
N VAL A 416 -8.29 22.38 1.83
CA VAL A 416 -7.17 23.05 1.15
C VAL A 416 -5.82 22.56 1.70
N THR A 417 -5.69 22.41 3.01
CA THR A 417 -4.47 21.86 3.63
C THR A 417 -4.21 20.43 3.16
N THR A 418 -5.27 19.59 3.10
CA THR A 418 -5.19 18.22 2.61
C THR A 418 -4.75 18.18 1.15
N TRP A 419 -5.31 19.07 0.31
CA TRP A 419 -4.91 19.22 -1.08
C TRP A 419 -3.44 19.63 -1.18
N MET A 420 -3.01 20.68 -0.50
CA MET A 420 -1.61 21.12 -0.50
C MET A 420 -0.64 20.04 -0.01
N THR A 421 -1.03 19.24 0.99
CA THR A 421 -0.23 18.11 1.47
C THR A 421 -0.12 17.04 0.38
N ALA A 422 -1.22 16.73 -0.33
CA ALA A 422 -1.20 15.79 -1.44
C ALA A 422 -0.33 16.28 -2.63
N GLU A 423 -0.36 17.57 -2.96
CA GLU A 423 0.49 18.15 -4.00
C GLU A 423 1.97 18.12 -3.57
N CYS A 424 2.32 18.80 -2.47
CA CYS A 424 3.70 18.95 -2.04
C CYS A 424 4.34 17.63 -1.64
N GLU A 425 3.68 16.87 -0.76
CA GLU A 425 4.28 15.67 -0.22
C GLU A 425 3.96 14.44 -1.07
N GLY A 426 2.86 14.42 -1.83
CA GLY A 426 2.45 13.27 -2.65
C GLY A 426 3.01 13.28 -4.08
N LEU A 427 3.24 14.46 -4.69
CA LEU A 427 3.82 14.57 -6.03
C LEU A 427 5.30 14.94 -6.00
N TYR A 428 5.68 15.94 -5.19
CA TYR A 428 7.08 16.38 -5.08
C TYR A 428 7.86 15.60 -4.02
N GLY A 429 7.17 14.88 -3.13
CA GLY A 429 7.82 14.17 -2.03
C GLY A 429 8.53 15.09 -1.07
N ALA A 430 8.00 16.29 -0.85
CA ALA A 430 8.66 17.32 -0.08
C ALA A 430 7.77 17.80 1.05
N PRO A 431 8.24 17.80 2.32
CA PRO A 431 7.52 18.46 3.40
C PRO A 431 7.24 19.92 3.02
N MET A 432 6.03 20.42 3.29
CA MET A 432 5.66 21.80 2.95
C MET A 432 6.61 22.85 3.56
N GLY A 433 7.27 22.54 4.67
CA GLY A 433 8.27 23.44 5.28
C GLY A 433 9.63 23.47 4.55
N GLU A 434 9.91 22.50 3.69
CA GLU A 434 11.15 22.46 2.90
C GLU A 434 10.99 23.03 1.49
N LEU A 435 9.76 23.20 0.99
CA LEU A 435 9.50 23.81 -0.30
C LEU A 435 9.38 25.32 -0.17
N GLU A 436 10.05 26.03 -1.08
CA GLU A 436 9.88 27.48 -1.21
C GLU A 436 8.55 27.81 -1.90
N ALA A 437 7.77 28.73 -1.32
CA ALA A 437 6.44 29.05 -1.83
C ALA A 437 6.47 29.60 -3.27
N ASN A 438 7.43 30.47 -3.59
CA ASN A 438 7.51 31.16 -4.88
C ASN A 438 8.45 30.49 -5.91
N GLY A 439 8.70 29.19 -5.79
CA GLY A 439 9.64 28.52 -6.71
C GLY A 439 9.94 27.06 -6.43
N GLY A 440 9.35 26.46 -5.40
CA GLY A 440 9.54 25.05 -5.06
C GLY A 440 8.82 24.07 -5.98
N PHE A 441 7.86 24.56 -6.79
CA PHE A 441 7.10 23.74 -7.74
C PHE A 441 7.78 23.75 -9.11
N GLU A 442 8.56 22.70 -9.38
CA GLU A 442 9.28 22.53 -10.66
C GLU A 442 8.39 21.89 -11.72
N ASP A 443 8.41 22.40 -12.95
CA ASP A 443 7.76 21.74 -14.10
C ASP A 443 8.41 20.36 -14.36
N TYR A 444 7.58 19.36 -14.69
CA TYR A 444 8.07 18.00 -14.93
C TYR A 444 7.37 17.24 -16.06
N GLU A 445 6.16 17.64 -16.44
CA GLU A 445 5.29 16.88 -17.34
C GLU A 445 5.72 17.00 -18.82
N LEU A 446 5.48 15.91 -19.56
CA LEU A 446 5.40 15.95 -21.02
C LEU A 446 3.95 16.21 -21.45
N PRO A 447 3.70 16.60 -22.71
CA PRO A 447 2.33 16.74 -23.22
C PRO A 447 1.58 15.39 -23.27
N GLY A 448 0.25 15.46 -23.31
CA GLY A 448 -0.62 14.30 -23.53
C GLY A 448 -1.31 13.72 -22.29
N GLY A 449 -1.16 14.35 -21.12
CA GLY A 449 -1.85 13.96 -19.88
C GLY A 449 -1.23 12.74 -19.19
N ASP A 450 -1.73 12.45 -17.99
CA ASP A 450 -1.19 11.43 -17.11
C ASP A 450 -1.82 10.06 -17.40
N HIS A 451 -0.97 9.04 -17.40
CA HIS A 451 -1.40 7.67 -17.67
C HIS A 451 -0.87 6.70 -16.63
N LEU A 452 -1.78 5.95 -15.98
CA LEU A 452 -1.42 4.87 -15.06
C LEU A 452 -0.89 3.67 -15.86
N VAL A 453 0.31 3.20 -15.52
CA VAL A 453 0.92 2.02 -16.13
C VAL A 453 0.22 0.75 -15.65
N THR A 454 -0.20 -0.09 -16.60
CA THR A 454 -0.89 -1.37 -16.34
C THR A 454 -0.03 -2.60 -16.59
N SER A 455 1.09 -2.44 -17.32
CA SER A 455 2.07 -3.51 -17.48
C SER A 455 3.09 -3.55 -16.34
N ASP A 456 3.77 -4.67 -16.22
CA ASP A 456 4.81 -4.89 -15.21
C ASP A 456 6.10 -4.11 -15.52
N LEU A 457 6.41 -3.09 -14.72
CA LEU A 457 7.62 -2.27 -14.90
C LEU A 457 8.91 -3.02 -14.52
N GLY A 458 8.84 -4.00 -13.61
CA GLY A 458 9.97 -4.88 -13.31
C GLY A 458 10.45 -5.65 -14.54
N VAL A 459 9.52 -6.12 -15.38
CA VAL A 459 9.86 -6.78 -16.65
C VAL A 459 10.55 -5.82 -17.62
N VAL A 460 10.23 -4.53 -17.61
CA VAL A 460 10.94 -3.52 -18.40
C VAL A 460 12.40 -3.42 -17.95
N ALA A 461 12.64 -3.37 -16.63
CA ALA A 461 13.99 -3.34 -16.08
C ALA A 461 14.79 -4.60 -16.46
N GLU A 462 14.18 -5.78 -16.36
CA GLU A 462 14.80 -7.05 -16.76
C GLU A 462 15.18 -7.06 -18.25
N ARG A 463 14.31 -6.56 -19.12
CA ARG A 463 14.60 -6.43 -20.58
C ARG A 463 15.75 -5.47 -20.83
N LEU A 464 15.76 -4.32 -20.16
CA LEU A 464 16.87 -3.36 -20.26
C LEU A 464 18.17 -3.94 -19.69
N ALA A 465 18.13 -4.85 -18.73
CA ALA A 465 19.31 -5.51 -18.17
C ALA A 465 19.86 -6.66 -19.04
N ALA A 466 19.03 -7.30 -19.86
CA ALA A 466 19.36 -8.54 -20.56
C ALA A 466 20.62 -8.49 -21.45
N GLY A 467 21.73 -9.10 -21.02
CA GLY A 467 22.99 -9.10 -21.79
C GLY A 467 23.95 -7.95 -21.45
N LEU A 468 23.64 -7.15 -20.44
CA LEU A 468 24.64 -6.33 -19.74
C LEU A 468 25.46 -7.21 -18.78
N ASP A 469 26.72 -6.85 -18.55
CA ASP A 469 27.52 -7.39 -17.44
C ASP A 469 27.06 -6.74 -16.14
N LEU A 470 26.01 -7.28 -15.53
CA LEU A 470 25.42 -6.81 -14.29
C LEU A 470 25.93 -7.67 -13.12
N ARG A 471 26.57 -7.03 -12.15
CA ARG A 471 27.16 -7.69 -10.98
C ARG A 471 26.52 -7.17 -9.70
N ARG A 472 26.15 -8.09 -8.82
CA ARG A 472 25.58 -7.74 -7.51
C ARG A 472 26.70 -7.29 -6.56
N ARG A 473 26.86 -5.98 -6.40
CA ARG A 473 27.87 -5.35 -5.54
C ARG A 473 27.42 -3.96 -5.12
N ARG A 474 27.38 -3.71 -3.81
CA ARG A 474 27.24 -2.36 -3.26
C ARG A 474 28.60 -1.67 -3.36
N VAL A 475 28.64 -0.52 -4.01
CA VAL A 475 29.86 0.29 -4.14
C VAL A 475 29.97 1.24 -2.96
N ALA A 476 31.10 1.21 -2.27
CA ALA A 476 31.38 2.11 -1.15
C ALA A 476 32.51 3.11 -1.45
N THR A 477 33.37 2.85 -2.45
CA THR A 477 34.50 3.72 -2.78
C THR A 477 34.65 3.95 -4.29
N LEU A 478 35.03 5.17 -4.66
CA LEU A 478 35.38 5.59 -6.01
C LEU A 478 36.69 6.39 -5.94
N GLU A 479 37.77 5.79 -6.43
CA GLU A 479 39.12 6.35 -6.33
C GLU A 479 39.73 6.56 -7.71
N HIS A 480 40.26 7.75 -7.99
CA HIS A 480 40.92 8.08 -9.24
C HIS A 480 42.43 8.19 -9.06
N ASP A 481 43.21 7.41 -9.82
CA ASP A 481 44.67 7.38 -9.72
C ASP A 481 45.39 8.42 -10.62
N GLY A 482 44.61 9.20 -11.38
CA GLY A 482 45.10 10.16 -12.38
C GLY A 482 44.91 9.69 -13.82
N HIS A 483 44.65 8.40 -14.03
CA HIS A 483 44.39 7.79 -15.34
C HIS A 483 43.07 7.02 -15.39
N HIS A 484 42.79 6.23 -14.34
CA HIS A 484 41.63 5.35 -14.26
C HIS A 484 40.92 5.48 -12.91
N TRP A 485 39.64 5.13 -12.93
CA TRP A 485 38.82 4.94 -11.74
C TRP A 485 38.94 3.51 -11.24
N HIS A 486 39.22 3.37 -9.94
CA HIS A 486 39.10 2.15 -9.16
C HIS A 486 37.80 2.20 -8.38
N VAL A 487 36.87 1.33 -8.77
CA VAL A 487 35.54 1.23 -8.18
C VAL A 487 35.51 0.09 -7.17
N ASP A 488 35.13 0.42 -5.95
CA ASP A 488 34.95 -0.49 -4.81
C ASP A 488 36.21 -1.32 -4.51
N ARG A 489 37.32 -0.63 -4.26
CA ARG A 489 38.60 -1.28 -3.91
C ARG A 489 38.49 -1.95 -2.54
N HIS A 490 38.76 -3.26 -2.49
CA HIS A 490 38.76 -4.05 -1.26
C HIS A 490 39.81 -5.16 -1.32
N LEU A 491 40.14 -5.77 -0.19
CA LEU A 491 40.99 -6.96 -0.11
C LEU A 491 40.14 -8.20 -0.45
N GLY A 492 40.54 -8.95 -1.49
CA GLY A 492 39.92 -10.23 -1.85
C GLY A 492 40.33 -11.37 -0.92
N ASP A 493 39.76 -12.56 -1.15
CA ASP A 493 39.95 -13.76 -0.31
C ASP A 493 41.40 -14.22 -0.16
N HIS A 494 42.27 -13.79 -1.08
CA HIS A 494 43.70 -14.11 -1.09
C HIS A 494 44.59 -12.96 -0.63
N GLY A 495 44.00 -11.89 -0.07
CA GLY A 495 44.72 -10.72 0.42
C GLY A 495 45.26 -9.79 -0.69
N ALA A 496 44.88 -10.03 -1.95
CA ALA A 496 45.16 -9.12 -3.06
C ALA A 496 44.08 -8.02 -3.10
N GLU A 497 44.47 -6.79 -3.44
CA GLU A 497 43.49 -5.74 -3.72
C GLU A 497 42.72 -6.05 -5.01
N GLU A 498 41.39 -6.04 -4.92
CA GLU A 498 40.47 -6.19 -6.03
C GLU A 498 39.67 -4.89 -6.19
N SER A 499 39.52 -4.44 -7.44
CA SER A 499 38.69 -3.28 -7.80
C SER A 499 38.22 -3.43 -9.25
N VAL A 500 37.08 -2.85 -9.58
CA VAL A 500 36.69 -2.66 -10.99
C VAL A 500 37.43 -1.44 -11.52
N VAL A 501 38.21 -1.60 -12.59
CA VAL A 501 38.96 -0.50 -13.22
C VAL A 501 38.19 0.02 -14.43
N ALA A 502 37.94 1.33 -14.47
CA ALA A 502 37.22 1.98 -15.56
C ALA A 502 37.89 3.28 -16.01
N ASP A 503 37.71 3.63 -17.29
CA ASP A 503 38.14 4.91 -17.86
C ASP A 503 37.08 6.01 -17.61
N ALA A 504 35.84 5.61 -17.32
CA ALA A 504 34.73 6.48 -17.01
C ALA A 504 33.76 5.83 -16.00
N VAL A 505 33.09 6.66 -15.20
CA VAL A 505 32.10 6.22 -14.21
C VAL A 505 30.80 7.02 -14.38
N VAL A 506 29.67 6.33 -14.45
CA VAL A 506 28.34 6.93 -14.37
C VAL A 506 27.69 6.48 -13.08
N VAL A 507 27.48 7.40 -12.14
CA VAL A 507 26.82 7.10 -10.86
C VAL A 507 25.34 7.40 -10.99
N THR A 508 24.50 6.40 -10.74
CA THR A 508 23.03 6.48 -10.88
C THR A 508 22.28 6.17 -9.58
N VAL A 509 22.99 6.24 -8.45
CA VAL A 509 22.39 6.06 -7.14
C VAL A 509 21.38 7.19 -6.84
N PRO A 510 20.32 6.93 -6.07
CA PRO A 510 19.38 7.96 -5.64
C PRO A 510 20.07 9.08 -4.87
N ILE A 511 19.51 10.30 -4.95
CA ILE A 511 20.04 11.47 -4.23
C ILE A 511 20.12 11.23 -2.71
N GLY A 512 19.21 10.42 -2.14
CA GLY A 512 19.27 10.00 -0.72
C GLY A 512 20.55 9.24 -0.34
N VAL A 513 21.11 8.44 -1.25
CA VAL A 513 22.40 7.76 -1.04
C VAL A 513 23.57 8.76 -1.05
N LEU A 514 23.49 9.77 -1.92
CA LEU A 514 24.47 10.87 -1.94
C LEU A 514 24.37 11.71 -0.66
N HIS A 515 23.16 11.99 -0.16
CA HIS A 515 22.90 12.65 1.14
C HIS A 515 23.49 11.88 2.33
N ALA A 516 23.48 10.56 2.27
CA ALA A 516 24.06 9.72 3.31
C ALA A 516 25.59 9.58 3.21
N ARG A 517 26.21 10.10 2.14
CA ARG A 517 27.66 10.03 1.86
C ARG A 517 28.16 8.58 1.96
N SER A 518 27.34 7.64 1.52
CA SER A 518 27.64 6.21 1.60
C SER A 518 28.69 5.75 0.59
N ILE A 519 29.05 6.61 -0.36
CA ILE A 519 30.13 6.41 -1.32
C ILE A 519 31.22 7.44 -1.03
N ALA A 520 32.43 6.99 -0.73
CA ALA A 520 33.60 7.83 -0.58
C ALA A 520 34.23 8.12 -1.95
N PHE A 521 34.40 9.40 -2.28
CA PHE A 521 35.06 9.86 -3.51
C PHE A 521 36.50 10.31 -3.22
N THR A 522 37.46 9.84 -4.01
CA THR A 522 38.85 10.30 -3.99
C THR A 522 39.28 10.66 -5.41
N PRO A 523 39.52 11.94 -5.75
CA PRO A 523 39.42 13.13 -4.88
C PRO A 523 38.00 13.40 -4.39
N PRO A 524 37.82 14.17 -3.31
CA PRO A 524 36.49 14.55 -2.83
C PRO A 524 35.73 15.35 -3.89
N LEU A 525 34.39 15.32 -3.79
CA LEU A 525 33.54 16.10 -4.68
C LEU A 525 33.82 17.61 -4.52
N PRO A 526 33.72 18.40 -5.60
CA PRO A 526 33.81 19.85 -5.52
C PRO A 526 32.73 20.46 -4.63
N ALA A 527 33.02 21.59 -3.98
CA ALA A 527 32.11 22.22 -3.02
C ALA A 527 30.75 22.62 -3.63
N ASP A 528 30.72 23.02 -4.90
CA ASP A 528 29.49 23.36 -5.62
C ASP A 528 28.64 22.11 -5.97
N VAL A 529 29.25 20.92 -6.05
CA VAL A 529 28.52 19.65 -6.17
C VAL A 529 27.95 19.23 -4.82
N GLU A 530 28.72 19.35 -3.74
CA GLU A 530 28.25 19.08 -2.38
C GLU A 530 27.07 19.98 -1.99
N GLU A 531 27.16 21.28 -2.29
CA GLU A 531 26.07 22.24 -2.09
C GLU A 531 24.82 21.86 -2.91
N ALA A 532 25.00 21.47 -4.18
CA ALA A 532 23.89 21.01 -5.01
C ALA A 532 23.24 19.72 -4.47
N ILE A 533 24.04 18.80 -3.93
CA ILE A 533 23.52 17.61 -3.24
C ILE A 533 22.67 18.05 -2.05
N ASP A 534 23.17 18.96 -1.20
CA ASP A 534 22.47 19.39 0.02
C ASP A 534 21.14 20.13 -0.24
N LEU A 535 21.07 20.90 -1.33
CA LEU A 535 19.89 21.67 -1.71
C LEU A 535 18.86 20.89 -2.52
N ILE A 536 19.20 19.70 -3.02
CA ILE A 536 18.23 18.78 -3.64
C ILE A 536 17.81 17.77 -2.58
N GLY A 537 16.63 17.95 -2.01
CA GLY A 537 16.04 17.08 -1.02
C GLY A 537 15.56 15.75 -1.59
N CYS A 538 15.22 14.84 -0.68
CA CYS A 538 14.52 13.61 -0.98
C CYS A 538 13.61 13.25 0.18
N GLY A 539 12.31 13.43 0.00
CA GLY A 539 11.37 13.14 1.08
C GLY A 539 10.70 11.76 0.96
N PRO A 540 10.09 11.35 2.08
CA PRO A 540 9.48 10.05 2.21
C PRO A 540 8.07 10.04 1.60
N ILE A 541 7.87 9.20 0.58
CA ILE A 541 6.55 8.85 0.06
C ILE A 541 6.44 7.33 0.04
N VAL A 542 5.31 6.83 0.51
CA VAL A 542 5.00 5.42 0.53
C VAL A 542 3.64 5.18 -0.12
N LYS A 543 3.61 4.16 -0.98
CA LYS A 543 2.40 3.63 -1.59
C LYS A 543 1.89 2.44 -0.80
N VAL A 544 0.59 2.43 -0.53
CA VAL A 544 -0.11 1.31 0.10
C VAL A 544 -1.19 0.81 -0.83
N PHE A 545 -0.96 -0.35 -1.44
CA PHE A 545 -1.95 -1.04 -2.27
C PHE A 545 -2.78 -1.96 -1.40
N THR A 546 -4.09 -1.77 -1.39
CA THR A 546 -5.01 -2.54 -0.54
C THR A 546 -6.05 -3.26 -1.38
N THR A 547 -6.21 -4.57 -1.20
CA THR A 547 -7.22 -5.36 -1.91
C THR A 547 -8.48 -5.60 -1.10
N PHE A 548 -9.59 -5.76 -1.81
CA PHE A 548 -10.92 -6.00 -1.25
C PHE A 548 -11.61 -7.16 -1.99
N ASP A 549 -12.61 -7.77 -1.35
CA ASP A 549 -13.42 -8.83 -2.00
C ASP A 549 -14.26 -8.26 -3.15
N GLU A 550 -14.79 -7.04 -2.97
CA GLU A 550 -15.63 -6.34 -3.93
C GLU A 550 -15.26 -4.86 -4.00
N ALA A 551 -15.39 -4.27 -5.18
CA ALA A 551 -15.30 -2.82 -5.36
C ALA A 551 -16.63 -2.19 -4.92
N TRP A 552 -16.67 -1.67 -3.70
CA TRP A 552 -17.83 -0.96 -3.15
C TRP A 552 -17.79 0.55 -3.43
N TRP A 553 -16.75 1.01 -4.14
CA TRP A 553 -16.57 2.37 -4.62
C TRP A 553 -16.92 2.48 -6.11
N PRO A 554 -17.28 3.68 -6.61
CA PRO A 554 -17.42 3.93 -8.04
C PRO A 554 -16.11 3.67 -8.80
N PRO A 555 -16.15 3.13 -10.03
CA PRO A 555 -14.95 3.01 -10.86
C PRO A 555 -14.24 4.36 -11.04
N ASP A 556 -12.92 4.31 -11.19
CA ASP A 556 -12.07 5.49 -11.41
C ASP A 556 -12.11 6.49 -10.24
N THR A 557 -12.45 6.02 -9.04
CA THR A 557 -12.48 6.85 -7.82
C THR A 557 -11.13 7.49 -7.54
N ILE A 558 -11.14 8.80 -7.30
CA ILE A 558 -10.06 9.55 -6.65
C ILE A 558 -10.68 10.31 -5.48
N ALA A 559 -10.12 10.14 -4.29
CA ALA A 559 -10.63 10.75 -3.07
C ALA A 559 -9.52 11.39 -2.25
N ARG A 560 -9.69 12.66 -1.85
CA ARG A 560 -8.85 13.33 -0.85
C ARG A 560 -9.43 13.07 0.52
N LEU A 561 -8.60 12.59 1.46
CA LEU A 561 -9.06 12.21 2.79
C LEU A 561 -8.83 13.35 3.79
N VAL A 562 -9.88 14.08 4.13
CA VAL A 562 -9.79 15.26 4.99
C VAL A 562 -9.91 14.85 6.45
N GLY A 563 -8.97 15.31 7.27
CA GLY A 563 -9.01 15.12 8.72
C GLY A 563 -8.51 13.75 9.21
N VAL A 564 -7.90 12.95 8.33
CA VAL A 564 -7.22 11.71 8.71
C VAL A 564 -5.71 11.93 8.87
N ARG A 565 -4.98 10.92 9.39
CA ARG A 565 -3.62 11.13 9.90
C ARG A 565 -2.52 10.58 9.02
N HIS A 566 -2.82 9.56 8.21
CA HIS A 566 -1.77 8.80 7.52
C HIS A 566 -1.87 8.89 6.01
N PHE A 567 -3.08 9.01 5.47
CA PHE A 567 -3.31 8.99 4.03
C PHE A 567 -3.88 10.32 3.55
N THR A 568 -3.36 10.85 2.45
CA THR A 568 -3.84 12.10 1.85
C THR A 568 -4.81 11.85 0.71
N THR A 569 -4.57 10.80 -0.07
CA THR A 569 -5.34 10.49 -1.29
C THR A 569 -5.49 8.98 -1.44
N VAL A 570 -6.65 8.58 -1.96
CA VAL A 570 -7.01 7.21 -2.35
C VAL A 570 -7.40 7.18 -3.81
N ILE A 571 -6.91 6.19 -4.54
CA ILE A 571 -7.12 6.03 -6.00
C ILE A 571 -7.57 4.60 -6.30
N ASP A 572 -8.60 4.47 -7.12
CA ASP A 572 -8.98 3.20 -7.72
C ASP A 572 -7.95 2.78 -8.77
N VAL A 573 -7.25 1.68 -8.48
CA VAL A 573 -6.30 1.05 -9.40
C VAL A 573 -6.77 -0.33 -9.82
N SER A 574 -8.06 -0.63 -9.66
CA SER A 574 -8.62 -1.96 -9.92
C SER A 574 -8.44 -2.39 -11.38
N ALA A 575 -8.53 -1.46 -12.33
CA ALA A 575 -8.30 -1.74 -13.75
C ALA A 575 -6.85 -2.18 -14.03
N ALA A 576 -5.87 -1.58 -13.36
CA ALA A 576 -4.45 -1.94 -13.48
C ALA A 576 -4.13 -3.25 -12.72
N ALA A 577 -4.71 -3.43 -11.53
CA ALA A 577 -4.47 -4.61 -10.69
C ALA A 577 -5.27 -5.86 -11.13
N GLY A 578 -6.31 -5.69 -11.96
CA GLY A 578 -7.21 -6.78 -12.40
C GLY A 578 -8.14 -7.31 -11.31
N ARG A 579 -8.29 -6.59 -10.19
CA ARG A 579 -9.13 -6.93 -9.04
C ARG A 579 -9.41 -5.69 -8.18
N PRO A 580 -10.46 -5.68 -7.32
CA PRO A 580 -10.76 -4.54 -6.44
C PRO A 580 -9.57 -4.12 -5.59
N THR A 581 -8.94 -3.00 -5.95
CA THR A 581 -7.71 -2.51 -5.33
C THR A 581 -7.72 -0.99 -5.25
N LEU A 582 -7.47 -0.48 -4.04
CA LEU A 582 -7.26 0.95 -3.79
C LEU A 582 -5.78 1.20 -3.49
N LEU A 583 -5.25 2.29 -4.02
CA LEU A 583 -3.92 2.81 -3.72
C LEU A 583 -4.05 4.04 -2.84
N SER A 584 -3.40 4.01 -1.67
CA SER A 584 -3.28 5.14 -0.75
C SER A 584 -1.85 5.67 -0.71
N PHE A 585 -1.69 6.98 -0.54
CA PHE A 585 -0.39 7.62 -0.34
C PHE A 585 -0.21 8.03 1.11
N ALA A 586 0.88 7.55 1.72
CA ALA A 586 1.40 8.08 2.97
C ALA A 586 2.64 8.92 2.69
N VAL A 587 2.75 10.05 3.38
CA VAL A 587 3.75 11.08 3.10
C VAL A 587 4.41 11.58 4.39
N GLY A 588 5.57 12.21 4.27
CA GLY A 588 6.25 12.81 5.43
C GLY A 588 6.51 11.80 6.55
N ASP A 589 6.26 12.20 7.79
CA ASP A 589 6.41 11.30 8.95
C ASP A 589 5.43 10.12 8.94
N ALA A 590 4.26 10.26 8.31
CA ALA A 590 3.31 9.17 8.18
C ALA A 590 3.87 8.05 7.29
N ALA A 591 4.57 8.38 6.21
CA ALA A 591 5.23 7.40 5.35
C ALA A 591 6.18 6.48 6.14
N ARG A 592 7.03 7.07 7.01
CA ARG A 592 7.98 6.29 7.84
C ARG A 592 7.29 5.37 8.84
N ARG A 593 6.18 5.81 9.43
CA ARG A 593 5.39 4.98 10.35
C ARG A 593 4.71 3.84 9.62
N VAL A 594 4.08 4.13 8.48
CA VAL A 594 3.37 3.15 7.64
C VAL A 594 4.33 2.08 7.10
N GLU A 595 5.52 2.46 6.66
CA GLU A 595 6.54 1.54 6.14
C GLU A 595 7.03 0.51 7.18
N ALA A 596 6.91 0.82 8.48
CA ALA A 596 7.32 -0.05 9.57
C ALA A 596 6.25 -1.06 9.99
N LEU A 597 5.02 -0.95 9.47
CA LEU A 597 3.92 -1.81 9.84
C LEU A 597 4.00 -3.17 9.13
N THR A 598 3.59 -4.22 9.83
CA THR A 598 3.27 -5.51 9.21
C THR A 598 2.05 -5.39 8.31
N GLU A 599 1.83 -6.36 7.41
CA GLU A 599 0.64 -6.39 6.56
C GLU A 599 -0.67 -6.37 7.39
N HIS A 600 -0.72 -7.10 8.51
CA HIS A 600 -1.90 -7.11 9.37
C HIS A 600 -2.19 -5.72 9.96
N GLU A 601 -1.17 -5.08 10.52
CA GLU A 601 -1.29 -3.71 11.07
C GLU A 601 -1.65 -2.71 9.97
N LEU A 602 -1.13 -2.89 8.76
CA LEU A 602 -1.43 -2.04 7.62
C LEU A 602 -2.88 -2.16 7.17
N CYS A 603 -3.40 -3.39 7.04
CA CYS A 603 -4.82 -3.63 6.78
C CYS A 603 -5.69 -2.95 7.84
N ARG A 604 -5.31 -3.07 9.12
CA ARG A 604 -6.07 -2.45 10.20
C ARG A 604 -5.98 -0.92 10.18
N LEU A 605 -4.82 -0.36 9.88
CA LEU A 605 -4.65 1.09 9.72
C LEU A 605 -5.53 1.62 8.59
N VAL A 606 -5.52 0.96 7.43
CA VAL A 606 -6.36 1.36 6.27
C VAL A 606 -7.84 1.31 6.63
N GLU A 607 -8.29 0.25 7.30
CA GLU A 607 -9.67 0.15 7.77
C GLU A 607 -10.07 1.32 8.68
N LEU A 608 -9.23 1.64 9.67
CA LEU A 608 -9.47 2.73 10.61
C LEU A 608 -9.45 4.12 9.95
N GLU A 609 -8.48 4.37 9.08
CA GLU A 609 -8.39 5.66 8.36
C GLU A 609 -9.54 5.82 7.37
N PHE A 610 -9.96 4.75 6.69
CA PHE A 610 -11.11 4.81 5.78
C PHE A 610 -12.43 4.98 6.54
N ALA A 611 -12.58 4.36 7.71
CA ALA A 611 -13.72 4.61 8.58
C ALA A 611 -13.73 6.06 9.09
N ALA A 612 -12.57 6.58 9.50
CA ALA A 612 -12.41 7.96 9.95
C ALA A 612 -12.65 8.99 8.83
N ALA A 613 -12.39 8.62 7.56
CA ALA A 613 -12.70 9.40 6.37
C ALA A 613 -14.14 9.21 5.86
N GLY A 614 -14.97 8.41 6.53
CA GLY A 614 -16.33 8.10 6.08
C GLY A 614 -16.41 7.27 4.80
N LEU A 615 -15.30 6.67 4.35
CA LEU A 615 -15.25 5.75 3.21
C LEU A 615 -15.72 4.34 3.57
N LEU A 616 -15.56 3.94 4.84
CA LEU A 616 -16.17 2.74 5.38
C LEU A 616 -17.18 3.18 6.44
N ASP A 617 -18.44 2.87 6.23
CA ASP A 617 -19.45 3.10 7.27
C ASP A 617 -19.42 1.95 8.29
N ALA A 618 -19.83 2.19 9.53
CA ALA A 618 -19.80 1.15 10.57
C ALA A 618 -20.75 -0.04 10.28
N ASN A 619 -21.69 0.10 9.33
CA ASN A 619 -22.79 -0.85 9.10
C ASN A 619 -22.81 -1.47 7.68
N GLY A 620 -21.87 -1.15 6.77
CA GLY A 620 -21.82 -1.66 5.40
C GLY A 620 -22.79 -1.02 4.37
N SER A 621 -23.40 0.12 4.65
CA SER A 621 -24.22 0.95 3.75
C SER A 621 -23.36 1.78 2.77
N PRO A 622 -23.80 2.04 1.52
CA PRO A 622 -22.97 2.71 0.52
C PRO A 622 -22.52 4.10 0.98
N PRO A 623 -21.21 4.39 1.07
CA PRO A 623 -20.70 5.65 1.59
C PRO A 623 -20.63 6.77 0.53
N LEU A 624 -20.59 6.39 -0.75
CA LEU A 624 -20.16 7.28 -1.82
C LEU A 624 -21.34 7.77 -2.66
N ARG A 625 -21.72 9.03 -2.46
CA ARG A 625 -22.48 9.77 -3.46
C ARG A 625 -21.52 10.17 -4.57
N THR A 626 -21.75 9.70 -5.79
CA THR A 626 -21.09 10.24 -6.99
C THR A 626 -21.51 11.68 -7.20
N ARG A 627 -20.57 12.58 -7.53
CA ARG A 627 -20.88 13.91 -8.06
C ARG A 627 -21.85 13.73 -9.25
N GLY A 628 -23.09 14.19 -9.11
CA GLY A 628 -24.09 14.15 -10.21
C GLY A 628 -25.36 13.32 -10.03
N THR A 629 -25.58 12.58 -8.94
CA THR A 629 -26.92 12.02 -8.68
C THR A 629 -27.79 13.06 -7.97
N GLN A 630 -28.44 13.93 -8.77
CA GLN A 630 -29.63 14.66 -8.33
C GLN A 630 -30.71 13.65 -7.93
N GLY A 631 -31.18 13.74 -6.69
CA GLY A 631 -32.34 13.04 -6.16
C GLY A 631 -32.98 13.88 -5.08
#